data_AF-A0AAD8A992-F1
#
_entry.id   AF-A0AAD8A992-F1
#
_cell.length_a   1.000
_cell.length_b   1.000
_cell.length_c   1.000
_cell.angle_alpha   90.00
_cell.angle_beta   90.00
_cell.angle_gamma   90.00
#
_symmetry.space_group_name_H-M   'P 1'
#
loop_
_entity.id
_entity.type
_entity.pdbx_description
1 polymer ?
#
loop_
_entity_poly.entity_id
_entity_poly.type
_entity_poly.pdbx_seq_one_letter_code
_entity_poly.pdbx_strand_id
1 'polypeptide(L)'
;GTTYFEKLLEALEQTYKLKLETFLSPNNVSTKGLGFTGLALVSAQKIFIFLGDLARYKEQVNETSNFGKSRQCYIKAHQLNPKNGRPYNQLAILAVYARRKLDAVYYYMRSLMASNPFQSARESLLSLFDESRKKYEQAERKRREEHDVKNRERMKEKEGAGMESGGNGLRREYWVHPEAGRPRLHITTSTVQEQRRNDSEEEELTTLSSVEVNKRFITSYLHVHGKLFTKVGMETFQEAALQMLREFRALLQHSPVPLNANRFLQLLALNMFAIENTQLKGKSNHVTFYSFIPDLRQVTTALYIFAQPSSWDDLTFPQKFLHSKTCKRTLQQIIGTSFEWRTYFYRLTLLNNE
;
A
#
# COMPACT_ATOMS: atom_id res chain seq x y z
N GLY A 1 -3.27 -37.58 5.45
CA GLY A 1 -2.60 -36.26 5.46
C GLY A 1 -2.92 -35.50 6.74
N THR A 2 -4.08 -34.85 6.81
CA THR A 2 -4.45 -33.94 7.92
C THR A 2 -4.35 -34.60 9.30
N THR A 3 -4.99 -35.76 9.49
CA THR A 3 -4.95 -36.51 10.76
C THR A 3 -3.54 -36.87 11.23
N TYR A 4 -2.62 -37.15 10.30
CA TYR A 4 -1.23 -37.44 10.65
C TYR A 4 -0.55 -36.22 11.25
N PHE A 5 -0.70 -35.05 10.61
CA PHE A 5 -0.10 -33.81 11.08
C PHE A 5 -0.75 -33.27 12.37
N GLU A 6 -2.06 -33.47 12.56
CA GLU A 6 -2.75 -33.16 13.82
C GLU A 6 -2.20 -34.03 14.97
N LYS A 7 -2.10 -35.35 14.78
CA LYS A 7 -1.47 -36.27 15.75
C LYS A 7 0.01 -35.95 16.01
N LEU A 8 0.74 -35.49 14.99
CA LEU A 8 2.14 -35.11 15.14
C LEU A 8 2.31 -33.84 16.00
N LEU A 9 1.37 -32.89 15.93
CA LEU A 9 1.36 -31.73 16.84
C LEU A 9 1.15 -32.18 18.29
N GLU A 10 0.18 -33.07 18.54
CA GLU A 10 -0.08 -33.61 19.87
C GLU A 10 1.14 -34.36 20.44
N ALA A 11 1.76 -35.21 19.63
CA ALA A 11 2.98 -35.92 20.02
C ALA A 11 4.13 -34.94 20.35
N LEU A 12 4.25 -33.85 19.59
CA LEU A 12 5.26 -32.81 19.80
C LEU A 12 5.00 -32.03 21.10
N GLU A 13 3.74 -31.71 21.41
CA GLU A 13 3.34 -31.08 22.67
C GLU A 13 3.68 -31.98 23.88
N GLN A 14 3.36 -33.26 23.79
CA GLN A 14 3.62 -34.24 24.86
C GLN A 14 5.13 -34.48 25.07
N THR A 15 5.87 -34.72 23.99
CA THR A 15 7.30 -35.08 24.05
C THR A 15 8.15 -33.96 24.64
N TYR A 16 7.88 -32.72 24.22
CA TYR A 16 8.65 -31.55 24.67
C TYR A 16 7.98 -30.79 25.82
N LYS A 17 6.90 -31.34 26.39
CA LYS A 17 6.12 -30.76 27.50
C LYS A 17 5.78 -29.29 27.25
N LEU A 18 5.39 -28.96 26.02
CA LEU A 18 5.05 -27.61 25.59
C LEU A 18 3.55 -27.50 25.33
N LYS A 19 2.98 -26.32 25.58
CA LYS A 19 1.60 -25.98 25.22
C LYS A 19 1.65 -24.96 24.11
N LEU A 20 1.31 -25.31 22.87
CA LEU A 20 1.41 -24.40 21.73
C LEU A 20 0.55 -23.16 21.92
N GLU A 21 -0.62 -23.29 22.57
CA GLU A 21 -1.53 -22.17 22.86
C GLU A 21 -0.86 -21.02 23.61
N THR A 22 0.12 -21.30 24.48
CA THR A 22 0.84 -20.24 25.21
C THR A 22 1.70 -19.38 24.28
N PHE A 23 2.12 -19.94 23.13
CA PHE A 23 2.93 -19.27 22.12
C PHE A 23 2.09 -18.68 20.96
N LEU A 24 0.81 -19.06 20.86
CA LEU A 24 -0.12 -18.49 19.88
C LEU A 24 -0.74 -17.16 20.34
N SER A 25 -0.54 -16.79 21.60
CA SER A 25 -1.06 -15.56 22.19
C SER A 25 -0.28 -14.31 21.73
N PRO A 26 -0.94 -13.13 21.61
CA PRO A 26 -0.29 -11.90 21.15
C PRO A 26 0.83 -11.37 22.06
N ASN A 27 0.99 -11.93 23.26
CA ASN A 27 2.15 -11.73 24.11
C ASN A 27 3.21 -12.76 23.72
N ASN A 28 3.93 -12.51 22.61
CA ASN A 28 4.99 -13.38 22.13
C ASN A 28 6.03 -13.62 23.23
N VAL A 29 5.96 -14.77 23.89
CA VAL A 29 7.02 -15.23 24.80
C VAL A 29 8.30 -15.35 23.98
N SER A 30 9.40 -14.77 24.47
CA SER A 30 10.68 -14.81 23.77
C SER A 30 11.06 -16.27 23.51
N THR A 31 11.26 -16.62 22.23
CA THR A 31 11.72 -17.95 21.83
C THR A 31 13.25 -18.10 21.91
N LYS A 32 13.97 -17.05 22.34
CA LYS A 32 15.43 -17.10 22.51
C LYS A 32 15.79 -17.98 23.70
N GLY A 33 16.77 -18.87 23.51
CA GLY A 33 17.32 -19.70 24.59
C GLY A 33 16.47 -20.91 24.98
N LEU A 34 15.40 -21.24 24.23
CA LEU A 34 14.51 -22.37 24.54
C LEU A 34 15.08 -23.75 24.17
N GLY A 35 16.30 -23.86 23.66
CA GLY A 35 16.93 -25.13 23.29
C GLY A 35 16.05 -26.01 22.40
N PHE A 36 15.84 -27.26 22.80
CA PHE A 36 14.99 -28.22 22.09
C PHE A 36 13.53 -27.78 21.98
N THR A 37 12.98 -27.08 22.97
CA THR A 37 11.61 -26.52 22.88
C THR A 37 11.52 -25.48 21.76
N GLY A 38 12.58 -24.70 21.52
CA GLY A 38 12.66 -23.79 20.37
C GLY A 38 12.60 -24.54 19.03
N LEU A 39 13.30 -25.67 18.91
CA LEU A 39 13.25 -26.52 17.70
C LEU A 39 11.88 -27.18 17.52
N ALA A 40 11.23 -27.55 18.62
CA ALA A 40 9.87 -28.07 18.61
C ALA A 40 8.88 -27.01 18.10
N LEU A 41 9.00 -25.74 18.51
CA LEU A 41 8.17 -24.63 17.98
C LEU A 41 8.40 -24.38 16.48
N VAL A 42 9.65 -24.49 16.01
CA VAL A 42 9.97 -24.41 14.56
C VAL A 42 9.32 -25.56 13.80
N SER A 43 9.31 -26.77 14.38
CA SER A 43 8.66 -27.93 13.78
C SER A 43 7.14 -27.79 13.77
N ALA A 44 6.54 -27.33 14.87
CA ALA A 44 5.12 -27.00 14.95
C ALA A 44 4.72 -25.95 13.90
N GLN A 45 5.53 -24.91 13.68
CA GLN A 45 5.30 -23.94 12.61
C GLN A 45 5.23 -24.63 11.23
N LYS A 46 6.16 -25.54 10.91
CA LYS A 46 6.13 -26.27 9.64
C LYS A 46 4.87 -27.12 9.51
N ILE A 47 4.46 -27.80 10.58
CA ILE A 47 3.25 -28.61 10.59
C ILE A 47 2.00 -27.75 10.36
N PHE A 48 1.89 -26.58 10.99
CA PHE A 48 0.80 -25.64 10.71
C PHE A 48 0.79 -25.16 9.26
N ILE A 49 1.96 -24.93 8.64
CA ILE A 49 2.02 -24.61 7.20
C ILE A 49 1.47 -25.78 6.37
N PHE A 50 1.87 -27.02 6.65
CA PHE A 50 1.39 -28.19 5.92
C PHE A 50 -0.11 -28.43 6.11
N LEU A 51 -0.64 -28.25 7.33
CA LEU A 51 -2.07 -28.30 7.59
C LEU A 51 -2.83 -27.22 6.81
N GLY A 52 -2.26 -26.02 6.73
CA GLY A 52 -2.81 -24.92 5.93
C GLY A 52 -2.81 -25.22 4.43
N ASP A 53 -1.73 -25.82 3.92
CA ASP A 53 -1.60 -26.24 2.52
C ASP A 53 -2.58 -27.36 2.18
N LEU A 54 -2.71 -28.38 3.02
CA LEU A 54 -3.69 -29.47 2.86
C LEU A 54 -5.13 -28.94 2.87
N ALA A 55 -5.45 -28.02 3.79
CA ALA A 55 -6.76 -27.37 3.81
C ALA A 55 -7.02 -26.57 2.53
N ARG A 56 -6.01 -25.85 2.02
CA ARG A 56 -6.12 -25.11 0.76
C ARG A 56 -6.34 -26.04 -0.43
N TYR A 57 -5.55 -27.11 -0.54
CA TYR A 57 -5.66 -28.09 -1.62
C TYR A 57 -7.03 -28.77 -1.62
N LYS A 58 -7.58 -29.08 -0.44
CA LYS A 58 -8.94 -29.62 -0.32
C LYS A 58 -9.97 -28.68 -0.95
N GLU A 59 -9.94 -27.39 -0.64
CA GLU A 59 -10.89 -26.44 -1.21
C GLU A 59 -10.69 -26.27 -2.73
N GLN A 60 -9.44 -26.31 -3.22
CA GLN A 60 -9.14 -26.24 -4.65
C GLN A 60 -9.68 -27.44 -5.43
N VAL A 61 -9.50 -28.66 -4.90
CA VAL A 61 -10.04 -29.88 -5.50
C VAL A 61 -11.56 -29.87 -5.47
N ASN A 62 -12.15 -29.34 -4.41
CA ASN A 62 -13.60 -29.21 -4.27
C ASN A 62 -14.17 -27.98 -4.99
N GLU A 63 -13.35 -27.21 -5.71
CA GLU A 63 -13.76 -25.98 -6.42
C GLU A 63 -14.50 -24.96 -5.54
N THR A 64 -14.14 -24.92 -4.26
CA THR A 64 -14.72 -24.03 -3.24
C THR A 64 -13.73 -22.93 -2.86
N SER A 65 -14.26 -21.83 -2.30
CA SER A 65 -13.46 -20.68 -1.89
C SER A 65 -13.33 -20.53 -0.36
N ASN A 66 -13.65 -21.58 0.41
CA ASN A 66 -13.71 -21.51 1.88
C ASN A 66 -12.33 -21.72 2.53
N PHE A 67 -11.38 -20.84 2.21
CA PHE A 67 -10.00 -20.91 2.72
C PHE A 67 -9.85 -20.51 4.21
N GLY A 68 -10.93 -20.50 4.99
CA GLY A 68 -10.92 -20.12 6.41
C GLY A 68 -10.00 -20.99 7.26
N LYS A 69 -10.09 -22.33 7.10
CA LYS A 69 -9.23 -23.28 7.83
C LYS A 69 -7.76 -23.10 7.46
N SER A 70 -7.47 -22.95 6.15
CA SER A 70 -6.12 -22.69 5.64
C SER A 70 -5.53 -21.40 6.24
N ARG A 71 -6.31 -20.31 6.24
CA ARG A 71 -5.92 -19.02 6.84
C ARG A 71 -5.59 -19.16 8.31
N GLN A 72 -6.43 -19.84 9.11
CA GLN A 72 -6.19 -20.02 10.54
C GLN A 72 -4.88 -20.78 10.81
N CYS A 73 -4.59 -21.82 10.03
CA CYS A 73 -3.33 -22.56 10.12
C CYS A 73 -2.11 -21.67 9.83
N TYR A 74 -2.15 -20.85 8.77
CA TYR A 74 -1.06 -19.93 8.47
C TYR A 74 -0.91 -18.81 9.50
N ILE A 75 -2.01 -18.35 10.10
CA ILE A 75 -1.99 -17.38 11.21
C ILE A 75 -1.25 -17.97 12.40
N LYS A 76 -1.64 -19.19 12.83
CA LYS A 76 -0.95 -19.91 13.91
C LYS A 76 0.54 -20.09 13.59
N ALA A 77 0.86 -20.47 12.35
CA ALA A 77 2.24 -20.63 11.91
C ALA A 77 3.08 -19.37 12.07
N HIS A 78 2.59 -18.19 11.66
CA HIS A 78 3.36 -16.95 11.82
C HIS A 78 3.40 -16.43 13.27
N GLN A 79 2.42 -16.78 14.11
CA GLN A 79 2.44 -16.44 15.54
C GLN A 79 3.57 -17.18 16.26
N LEU A 80 3.77 -18.46 15.96
CA LEU A 80 4.84 -19.27 16.57
C LEU A 80 6.25 -18.75 16.23
N ASN A 81 6.47 -18.33 14.99
CA ASN A 81 7.76 -17.78 14.57
C ASN A 81 7.58 -16.71 13.48
N PRO A 82 7.42 -15.43 13.88
CA PRO A 82 7.20 -14.32 12.96
C PRO A 82 8.37 -14.02 12.01
N LYS A 83 9.56 -14.58 12.27
CA LYS A 83 10.77 -14.38 11.47
C LYS A 83 10.78 -15.18 10.17
N ASN A 84 9.90 -16.17 10.03
CA ASN A 84 9.79 -16.97 8.82
C ASN A 84 8.88 -16.29 7.80
N GLY A 85 9.39 -16.04 6.58
CA GLY A 85 8.63 -15.44 5.48
C GLY A 85 7.51 -16.33 4.94
N ARG A 86 7.66 -17.66 5.03
CA ARG A 86 6.79 -18.63 4.35
C ARG A 86 5.31 -18.55 4.75
N PRO A 87 4.91 -18.45 6.02
CA PRO A 87 3.50 -18.24 6.38
C PRO A 87 2.87 -17.00 5.74
N TYR A 88 3.62 -15.89 5.63
CA TYR A 88 3.12 -14.68 4.97
C TYR A 88 2.93 -14.91 3.48
N ASN A 89 3.87 -15.59 2.80
CA ASN A 89 3.69 -15.98 1.40
C ASN A 89 2.40 -16.78 1.17
N GLN A 90 2.09 -17.73 2.05
CA GLN A 90 0.85 -18.50 1.91
C GLN A 90 -0.41 -17.65 2.16
N LEU A 91 -0.37 -16.72 3.11
CA LEU A 91 -1.45 -15.75 3.32
C LEU A 91 -1.64 -14.81 2.12
N ALA A 92 -0.56 -14.47 1.42
CA ALA A 92 -0.61 -13.68 0.19
C ALA A 92 -1.34 -14.45 -0.93
N ILE A 93 -1.04 -15.73 -1.11
CA ILE A 93 -1.74 -16.60 -2.07
C ILE A 93 -3.25 -16.63 -1.77
N LEU A 94 -3.65 -16.79 -0.49
CA LEU A 94 -5.06 -16.71 -0.11
C LEU A 94 -5.68 -15.33 -0.37
N ALA A 95 -4.90 -14.26 -0.32
CA ALA A 95 -5.36 -12.92 -0.68
C ALA A 95 -5.53 -12.75 -2.19
N VAL A 96 -4.68 -13.37 -3.00
CA VAL A 96 -4.82 -13.43 -4.46
C VAL A 96 -6.12 -14.16 -4.84
N TYR A 97 -6.39 -15.34 -4.28
CA TYR A 97 -7.64 -16.08 -4.54
C TYR A 97 -8.89 -15.28 -4.15
N ALA A 98 -8.82 -14.52 -3.06
CA ALA A 98 -9.90 -13.63 -2.62
C ALA A 98 -9.96 -12.29 -3.37
N ARG A 99 -9.14 -12.07 -4.41
CA ARG A 99 -9.04 -10.82 -5.19
C ARG A 99 -8.73 -9.58 -4.33
N ARG A 100 -8.08 -9.76 -3.17
CA ARG A 100 -7.68 -8.68 -2.26
C ARG A 100 -6.24 -8.25 -2.55
N LYS A 101 -6.02 -7.54 -3.67
CA LYS A 101 -4.68 -7.19 -4.17
C LYS A 101 -3.80 -6.46 -3.15
N LEU A 102 -4.35 -5.47 -2.44
CA LEU A 102 -3.58 -4.74 -1.41
C LEU A 102 -3.11 -5.67 -0.28
N ASP A 103 -3.96 -6.59 0.15
CA ASP A 103 -3.59 -7.57 1.18
C ASP A 103 -2.55 -8.57 0.65
N ALA A 104 -2.63 -8.97 -0.63
CA ALA A 104 -1.64 -9.83 -1.26
C ALA A 104 -0.26 -9.15 -1.30
N VAL A 105 -0.20 -7.90 -1.77
CA VAL A 105 1.04 -7.11 -1.80
C VAL A 105 1.62 -6.96 -0.40
N TYR A 106 0.78 -6.61 0.58
CA TYR A 106 1.18 -6.55 1.99
C TYR A 106 1.83 -7.85 2.48
N TYR A 107 1.19 -9.00 2.26
CA TYR A 107 1.71 -10.27 2.74
C TYR A 107 2.97 -10.72 1.98
N TYR A 108 3.07 -10.50 0.67
CA TYR A 108 4.30 -10.80 -0.07
C TYR A 108 5.47 -9.92 0.38
N MET A 109 5.26 -8.62 0.62
CA MET A 109 6.31 -7.75 1.16
C MET A 109 6.73 -8.16 2.57
N ARG A 110 5.77 -8.52 3.44
CA ARG A 110 6.06 -9.10 4.76
C ARG A 110 6.89 -10.38 4.66
N SER A 111 6.63 -11.20 3.65
CA SER A 111 7.40 -12.42 3.37
C SER A 111 8.86 -12.13 2.98
N LEU A 112 9.11 -11.05 2.24
CA LEU A 112 10.46 -10.61 1.84
C LEU A 112 11.22 -9.88 2.97
N MET A 113 10.52 -9.22 3.87
CA MET A 113 11.12 -8.49 5.01
C MET A 113 11.38 -9.37 6.24
N ALA A 114 10.86 -10.59 6.27
CA ALA A 114 11.08 -11.49 7.38
C ALA A 114 12.58 -11.81 7.52
N SER A 115 13.06 -12.11 8.73
CA SER A 115 14.50 -12.42 8.93
C SER A 115 14.94 -13.63 8.12
N ASN A 116 14.03 -14.57 7.87
CA ASN A 116 14.20 -15.69 6.94
C ASN A 116 13.27 -15.46 5.74
N PRO A 117 13.67 -14.67 4.74
CA PRO A 117 12.81 -14.25 3.65
C PRO A 117 12.47 -15.41 2.72
N PHE A 118 11.26 -15.40 2.14
CA PHE A 118 10.88 -16.36 1.09
C PHE A 118 10.91 -15.68 -0.28
N GLN A 119 12.00 -15.91 -1.02
CA GLN A 119 12.37 -15.11 -2.20
C GLN A 119 11.38 -15.22 -3.37
N SER A 120 10.67 -16.35 -3.52
CA SER A 120 9.66 -16.52 -4.57
C SER A 120 8.50 -15.51 -4.48
N ALA A 121 8.33 -14.84 -3.33
CA ALA A 121 7.39 -13.74 -3.19
C ALA A 121 7.71 -12.55 -4.13
N ARG A 122 8.98 -12.39 -4.54
CA ARG A 122 9.41 -11.31 -5.44
C ARG A 122 8.76 -11.41 -6.82
N GLU A 123 8.77 -12.60 -7.43
CA GLU A 123 8.14 -12.84 -8.74
C GLU A 123 6.63 -12.61 -8.69
N SER A 124 5.99 -13.05 -7.61
CA SER A 124 4.56 -12.80 -7.38
C SER A 124 4.24 -11.30 -7.27
N LEU A 125 5.10 -10.52 -6.62
CA LEU A 125 4.96 -9.05 -6.56
C LEU A 125 5.15 -8.40 -7.93
N LEU A 126 6.15 -8.83 -8.71
CA LEU A 126 6.37 -8.30 -10.06
C LEU A 126 5.12 -8.49 -10.93
N SER A 127 4.52 -9.68 -10.90
CA SER A 127 3.28 -9.98 -11.61
C SER A 127 2.11 -9.10 -11.13
N LEU A 128 1.89 -8.99 -9.81
CA LEU A 128 0.83 -8.16 -9.24
C LEU A 128 0.99 -6.68 -9.58
N PHE A 129 2.22 -6.17 -9.62
CA PHE A 129 2.49 -4.78 -9.96
C PHE A 129 2.35 -4.50 -11.46
N ASP A 130 2.69 -5.46 -12.33
CA ASP A 130 2.40 -5.35 -13.76
C ASP A 130 0.88 -5.26 -14.02
N GLU A 131 0.09 -6.12 -13.37
CA GLU A 131 -1.37 -6.03 -13.45
C GLU A 131 -1.91 -4.70 -12.91
N SER A 132 -1.33 -4.20 -11.81
CA SER A 132 -1.75 -2.94 -11.19
C SER A 132 -1.41 -1.75 -12.08
N ARG A 133 -0.26 -1.78 -12.76
CA ARG A 133 0.13 -0.80 -13.79
C ARG A 133 -0.88 -0.78 -14.94
N LYS A 134 -1.16 -1.93 -15.56
CA LYS A 134 -2.13 -2.03 -16.67
C LYS A 134 -3.49 -1.48 -16.27
N LYS A 135 -3.96 -1.82 -15.06
CA LYS A 135 -5.24 -1.33 -14.54
C LYS A 135 -5.25 0.18 -14.32
N TYR A 136 -4.16 0.74 -13.78
CA TYR A 136 -4.02 2.18 -13.58
C TYR A 136 -4.02 2.94 -14.92
N GLU A 137 -3.21 2.50 -15.88
CA GLU A 137 -3.12 3.12 -17.21
C GLU A 137 -4.47 3.08 -17.97
N GLN A 138 -5.21 1.97 -17.86
CA GLN A 138 -6.55 1.86 -18.42
C GLN A 138 -7.53 2.83 -17.76
N ALA A 139 -7.50 2.96 -16.43
CA ALA A 139 -8.36 3.88 -15.70
C ALA A 139 -8.02 5.34 -16.02
N GLU A 140 -6.73 5.68 -16.10
CA GLU A 140 -6.24 7.00 -16.51
C GLU A 140 -6.68 7.37 -17.93
N ARG A 141 -6.48 6.47 -18.88
CA ARG A 141 -6.88 6.70 -20.28
C ARG A 141 -8.38 6.97 -20.38
N LYS A 142 -9.20 6.16 -19.70
CA LYS A 142 -10.65 6.34 -19.66
C LYS A 142 -11.05 7.72 -19.11
N ARG A 143 -10.42 8.15 -18.00
CA ARG A 143 -10.68 9.47 -17.41
C ARG A 143 -10.30 10.61 -18.35
N ARG A 144 -9.15 10.51 -19.02
CA ARG A 144 -8.68 11.52 -19.98
C ARG A 144 -9.64 11.63 -21.18
N GLU A 145 -10.10 10.50 -21.71
CA GLU A 145 -11.10 10.47 -22.79
C GLU A 145 -12.44 11.10 -22.36
N GLU A 146 -12.95 10.77 -21.18
CA GLU A 146 -14.18 11.36 -20.62
C GLU A 146 -14.06 12.89 -20.45
N HIS A 147 -12.91 13.35 -19.94
CA HIS A 147 -12.63 14.77 -19.77
C HIS A 147 -12.51 15.50 -21.12
N ASP A 148 -11.85 14.92 -22.11
CA ASP A 148 -11.70 15.51 -23.44
C ASP A 148 -13.04 15.62 -24.17
N VAL A 149 -13.93 14.64 -24.00
CA VAL A 149 -15.31 14.71 -24.50
C VAL A 149 -16.06 15.87 -23.83
N LYS A 150 -16.05 15.95 -22.50
CA LYS A 150 -16.72 17.04 -21.75
C LYS A 150 -16.20 18.42 -22.13
N ASN A 151 -14.89 18.55 -22.38
CA ASN A 151 -14.31 19.82 -22.84
C ASN A 151 -14.71 20.16 -24.27
N ARG A 152 -14.79 19.18 -25.17
CA ARG A 152 -15.30 19.40 -26.54
C ARG A 152 -16.76 19.84 -26.53
N GLU A 153 -17.59 19.26 -25.67
CA GLU A 153 -18.99 19.67 -25.49
C GLU A 153 -19.09 21.11 -24.98
N ARG A 154 -18.36 21.47 -23.92
CA ARG A 154 -18.30 22.84 -23.40
C ARG A 154 -17.81 23.86 -24.43
N MET A 155 -16.88 23.48 -25.31
CA MET A 155 -16.41 24.35 -26.40
C MET A 155 -17.51 24.56 -27.45
N LYS A 156 -18.22 23.51 -27.85
CA LYS A 156 -19.35 23.59 -28.79
C LYS A 156 -20.50 24.44 -28.24
N GLU A 157 -20.82 24.31 -26.95
CA GLU A 157 -21.85 25.14 -26.30
C GLU A 157 -21.49 26.62 -26.30
N LYS A 158 -20.22 26.95 -26.01
CA LYS A 158 -19.72 28.34 -26.04
C LYS A 158 -19.67 28.93 -27.45
N GLU A 159 -19.32 28.12 -28.45
CA GLU A 159 -19.36 28.53 -29.86
C GLU A 159 -20.80 28.74 -30.35
N GLY A 160 -21.76 27.90 -29.90
CA GLY A 160 -23.19 28.07 -30.20
C GLY A 160 -23.81 29.29 -29.52
N ALA A 161 -23.49 29.54 -28.24
CA ALA A 161 -23.99 30.69 -27.49
C ALA A 161 -23.38 32.04 -27.93
N GLY A 162 -22.16 32.02 -28.48
CA GLY A 162 -21.49 33.20 -29.03
C GLY A 162 -22.02 33.66 -30.39
N MET A 163 -22.93 32.89 -31.00
CA MET A 163 -23.51 33.21 -32.31
C MET A 163 -24.85 33.98 -32.18
N GLU A 164 -25.53 33.91 -31.03
CA GLU A 164 -26.79 34.63 -30.76
C GLU A 164 -26.60 36.01 -30.09
N SER A 165 -25.43 36.29 -29.51
CA SER A 165 -25.05 37.63 -29.04
C SER A 165 -23.75 38.03 -29.69
N GLY A 166 -23.81 38.99 -30.63
CA GLY A 166 -22.68 39.45 -31.44
C GLY A 166 -21.55 40.13 -30.66
N GLY A 167 -20.82 39.37 -29.84
CA GLY A 167 -19.73 39.87 -29.02
C GLY A 167 -18.77 38.79 -28.56
N ASN A 168 -17.52 38.92 -29.01
CA ASN A 168 -16.29 38.28 -28.49
C ASN A 168 -16.12 36.77 -28.69
N GLY A 169 -16.03 36.37 -29.96
CA GLY A 169 -15.10 35.29 -30.33
C GLY A 169 -13.68 35.64 -29.87
N LEU A 170 -13.04 34.70 -29.16
CA LEU A 170 -11.69 34.79 -28.59
C LEU A 170 -10.75 35.68 -29.44
N ARG A 171 -10.38 36.84 -28.90
CA ARG A 171 -9.38 37.74 -29.51
C ARG A 171 -8.08 36.95 -29.71
N ARG A 172 -7.78 36.62 -30.97
CA ARG A 172 -6.49 36.05 -31.36
C ARG A 172 -5.47 37.17 -31.45
N GLU A 173 -4.59 37.28 -30.46
CA GLU A 173 -3.47 38.23 -30.50
C GLU A 173 -2.31 37.59 -31.26
N TYR A 174 -1.86 38.25 -32.32
CA TYR A 174 -0.65 37.90 -33.04
C TYR A 174 0.41 38.97 -32.73
N TRP A 175 1.54 38.54 -32.16
CA TRP A 175 2.67 39.44 -31.91
C TRP A 175 3.63 39.32 -33.09
N VAL A 176 3.76 40.39 -33.88
CA VAL A 176 4.76 40.50 -34.95
C VAL A 176 5.83 41.49 -34.53
N HIS A 177 7.05 40.97 -34.43
CA HIS A 177 8.25 41.76 -34.15
C HIS A 177 8.74 42.43 -35.44
N PRO A 178 9.26 43.67 -35.43
CA PRO A 178 9.57 44.43 -36.65
C PRO A 178 10.81 43.96 -37.42
N GLU A 179 11.55 42.95 -36.93
CA GLU A 179 12.76 42.47 -37.59
C GLU A 179 12.65 40.98 -37.91
N ALA A 180 12.95 40.65 -39.16
CA ALA A 180 12.70 39.39 -39.82
C ALA A 180 13.16 38.16 -39.01
N GLY A 181 12.20 37.37 -38.55
CA GLY A 181 12.43 36.05 -37.96
C GLY A 181 11.10 35.47 -37.51
N ARG A 182 10.80 34.25 -37.97
CA ARG A 182 9.51 33.55 -37.83
C ARG A 182 8.80 33.82 -36.48
N PRO A 183 7.46 34.04 -36.48
CA PRO A 183 6.72 34.27 -35.24
C PRO A 183 6.87 33.07 -34.30
N ARG A 184 7.51 33.28 -33.15
CA ARG A 184 7.47 32.32 -32.04
C ARG A 184 6.17 32.55 -31.27
N LEU A 185 5.21 31.64 -31.45
CA LEU A 185 4.03 31.53 -30.59
C LEU A 185 4.48 31.21 -29.17
N HIS A 186 4.57 32.23 -28.30
CA HIS A 186 4.74 32.02 -26.87
C HIS A 186 3.35 31.76 -26.26
N ILE A 187 2.90 30.50 -26.31
CA ILE A 187 1.66 30.06 -25.69
C ILE A 187 1.93 29.93 -24.18
N THR A 188 1.57 30.96 -23.40
CA THR A 188 1.52 30.90 -21.92
C THR A 188 0.32 30.09 -21.40
N THR A 189 -0.45 29.47 -22.29
CA THR A 189 -1.71 28.78 -21.99
C THR A 189 -1.53 27.41 -21.33
N SER A 190 -0.36 26.74 -21.48
CA SER A 190 -0.17 25.37 -20.97
C SER A 190 -0.27 25.28 -19.44
N THR A 191 0.37 26.21 -18.72
CA THR A 191 0.37 26.22 -17.24
C THR A 191 -0.99 26.55 -16.65
N VAL A 192 -1.72 27.50 -17.27
CA VAL A 192 -3.10 27.85 -16.87
C VAL A 192 -4.07 26.69 -17.13
N GLN A 193 -3.85 25.94 -18.21
CA GLN A 193 -4.68 24.78 -18.56
C GLN A 193 -4.42 23.58 -17.63
N GLU A 194 -3.17 23.36 -17.21
CA GLU A 194 -2.80 22.35 -16.19
C GLU A 194 -3.36 22.69 -14.81
N GLN A 195 -3.29 23.96 -14.39
CA GLN A 195 -3.85 24.41 -13.11
C GLN A 195 -5.36 24.17 -13.04
N ARG A 196 -6.11 24.61 -14.07
CA ARG A 196 -7.57 24.42 -14.17
C ARG A 196 -7.97 22.94 -14.18
N ARG A 197 -7.13 22.09 -14.78
CA ARG A 197 -7.36 20.65 -14.80
C ARG A 197 -7.21 20.05 -13.40
N ASN A 198 -6.17 20.43 -12.67
CA ASN A 198 -5.96 19.97 -11.29
C ASN A 198 -7.12 20.38 -10.36
N ASP A 199 -7.59 21.63 -10.47
CA ASP A 199 -8.72 22.12 -9.67
C ASP A 199 -10.02 21.35 -9.99
N SER A 200 -10.26 21.07 -11.28
CA SER A 200 -11.42 20.27 -11.71
C SER A 200 -11.35 18.82 -11.26
N GLU A 201 -10.16 18.22 -11.19
CA GLU A 201 -9.97 16.85 -10.70
C GLU A 201 -10.18 16.77 -9.17
N GLU A 202 -9.77 17.80 -8.42
CA GLU A 202 -10.02 17.88 -6.97
C GLU A 202 -11.51 18.06 -6.66
N GLU A 203 -12.21 18.91 -7.41
CA GLU A 203 -13.67 19.07 -7.32
C GLU A 203 -14.40 17.75 -7.64
N GLU A 204 -14.00 17.04 -8.70
CA GLU A 204 -14.57 15.73 -9.05
C GLU A 204 -14.43 14.73 -7.89
N LEU A 205 -13.26 14.64 -7.26
CA LEU A 205 -13.02 13.71 -6.15
C LEU A 205 -13.96 13.94 -4.97
N THR A 206 -14.35 15.19 -4.68
CA THR A 206 -15.29 15.51 -3.59
C THR A 206 -16.72 15.04 -3.87
N THR A 207 -17.10 14.89 -5.13
CA THR A 207 -18.45 14.44 -5.54
C THR A 207 -18.60 12.92 -5.53
N LEU A 208 -17.49 12.18 -5.49
CA LEU A 208 -17.51 10.72 -5.54
C LEU A 208 -17.89 10.09 -4.21
N SER A 209 -18.42 8.88 -4.26
CA SER A 209 -18.66 8.10 -3.04
C SER A 209 -17.34 7.65 -2.39
N SER A 210 -17.36 7.43 -1.08
CA SER A 210 -16.21 6.92 -0.33
C SER A 210 -15.67 5.58 -0.88
N VAL A 211 -16.54 4.75 -1.45
CA VAL A 211 -16.18 3.47 -2.09
C VAL A 211 -15.41 3.70 -3.38
N GLU A 212 -15.82 4.66 -4.20
CA GLU A 212 -15.16 5.00 -5.46
C GLU A 212 -13.82 5.68 -5.23
N VAL A 213 -13.75 6.65 -4.31
CA VAL A 213 -12.49 7.29 -3.91
C VAL A 213 -11.52 6.24 -3.37
N ASN A 214 -11.98 5.32 -2.52
CA ASN A 214 -11.14 4.23 -2.03
C ASN A 214 -10.64 3.34 -3.16
N LYS A 215 -11.48 2.98 -4.14
CA LYS A 215 -11.08 2.17 -5.29
C LYS A 215 -10.03 2.87 -6.15
N ARG A 216 -10.16 4.18 -6.36
CA ARG A 216 -9.18 5.02 -7.07
C ARG A 216 -7.86 5.04 -6.29
N PHE A 217 -7.91 5.44 -5.01
CA PHE A 217 -6.76 5.48 -4.11
C PHE A 217 -5.98 4.17 -4.10
N ILE A 218 -6.63 3.02 -3.91
CA ILE A 218 -5.94 1.72 -3.84
C ILE A 218 -5.29 1.36 -5.18
N THR A 219 -5.89 1.76 -6.30
CA THR A 219 -5.32 1.53 -7.64
C THR A 219 -4.07 2.39 -7.85
N SER A 220 -4.14 3.68 -7.54
CA SER A 220 -3.02 4.62 -7.61
C SER A 220 -1.90 4.24 -6.63
N TYR A 221 -2.27 3.85 -5.40
CA TYR A 221 -1.34 3.41 -4.36
C TYR A 221 -0.53 2.19 -4.80
N LEU A 222 -1.17 1.17 -5.35
CA LEU A 222 -0.47 -0.01 -5.87
C LEU A 222 0.38 0.33 -7.10
N HIS A 223 -0.04 1.27 -7.94
CA HIS A 223 0.75 1.71 -9.09
C HIS A 223 2.04 2.44 -8.66
N VAL A 224 1.93 3.38 -7.72
CA VAL A 224 3.07 4.11 -7.13
C VAL A 224 4.05 3.14 -6.47
N HIS A 225 3.55 2.20 -5.66
CA HIS A 225 4.37 1.15 -5.05
C HIS A 225 5.01 0.21 -6.09
N GLY A 226 4.31 -0.06 -7.19
CA GLY A 226 4.84 -0.84 -8.31
C GLY A 226 6.00 -0.15 -9.01
N LYS A 227 5.92 1.16 -9.26
CA LYS A 227 7.04 1.96 -9.79
C LYS A 227 8.24 1.91 -8.84
N LEU A 228 8.02 2.11 -7.54
CA LEU A 228 9.09 2.08 -6.52
C LEU A 228 9.76 0.71 -6.41
N PHE A 229 8.99 -0.37 -6.54
CA PHE A 229 9.49 -1.73 -6.42
C PHE A 229 10.24 -2.19 -7.68
N THR A 230 9.67 -1.94 -8.87
CA THR A 230 10.22 -2.39 -10.15
C THR A 230 11.28 -1.46 -10.72
N LYS A 231 11.29 -0.19 -10.28
CA LYS A 231 12.09 0.91 -10.86
C LYS A 231 11.75 1.23 -12.32
N VAL A 232 10.58 0.81 -12.79
CA VAL A 232 10.11 1.05 -14.16
C VAL A 232 9.07 2.17 -14.16
N GLY A 233 9.14 3.05 -15.16
CA GLY A 233 8.19 4.15 -15.35
C GLY A 233 8.39 5.30 -14.35
N MET A 234 9.63 5.56 -13.93
CA MET A 234 9.92 6.57 -12.91
C MET A 234 9.79 8.00 -13.41
N GLU A 235 9.82 8.21 -14.72
CA GLU A 235 9.60 9.51 -15.39
C GLU A 235 8.20 10.09 -15.12
N THR A 236 7.20 9.23 -14.87
CA THR A 236 5.83 9.62 -14.51
C THR A 236 5.50 9.37 -13.03
N PHE A 237 6.51 9.09 -12.20
CA PHE A 237 6.30 8.76 -10.79
C PHE A 237 5.67 9.91 -10.00
N GLN A 238 6.16 11.14 -10.19
CA GLN A 238 5.71 12.30 -9.43
C GLN A 238 4.24 12.62 -9.69
N GLU A 239 3.81 12.61 -10.95
CA GLU A 239 2.40 12.80 -11.33
C GLU A 239 1.50 11.74 -10.66
N ALA A 240 1.88 10.46 -10.75
CA ALA A 240 1.14 9.37 -10.14
C ALA A 240 1.09 9.45 -8.60
N ALA A 241 2.19 9.87 -7.96
CA ALA A 241 2.26 10.03 -6.50
C ALA A 241 1.39 11.20 -6.02
N LEU A 242 1.43 12.35 -6.69
CA LEU A 242 0.57 13.50 -6.35
C LEU A 242 -0.91 13.14 -6.53
N GLN A 243 -1.26 12.43 -7.61
CA GLN A 243 -2.62 11.96 -7.83
C GLN A 243 -3.09 11.01 -6.72
N MET A 244 -2.25 10.03 -6.34
CA MET A 244 -2.53 9.13 -5.21
C MET A 244 -2.76 9.91 -3.90
N LEU A 245 -1.99 10.98 -3.66
CA LEU A 245 -2.13 11.81 -2.45
C LEU A 245 -3.40 12.64 -2.44
N ARG A 246 -3.81 13.19 -3.59
CA ARG A 246 -5.12 13.88 -3.73
C ARG A 246 -6.27 12.92 -3.41
N GLU A 247 -6.23 11.71 -3.98
CA GLU A 247 -7.21 10.66 -3.70
C GLU A 247 -7.23 10.23 -2.23
N PHE A 248 -6.05 10.13 -1.60
CA PHE A 248 -5.95 9.82 -0.17
C PHE A 248 -6.52 10.96 0.69
N ARG A 249 -6.26 12.21 0.35
CA ARG A 249 -6.80 13.38 1.04
C ARG A 249 -8.33 13.42 0.96
N ALA A 250 -8.89 13.24 -0.23
CA ALA A 250 -10.34 13.14 -0.43
C ALA A 250 -10.93 11.99 0.40
N LEU A 251 -10.25 10.84 0.46
CA LEU A 251 -10.69 9.70 1.25
C LEU A 251 -10.78 10.00 2.75
N LEU A 252 -9.83 10.79 3.28
CA LEU A 252 -9.81 11.20 4.69
C LEU A 252 -10.88 12.25 5.03
N GLN A 253 -11.41 12.97 4.05
CA GLN A 253 -12.46 13.97 4.25
C GLN A 253 -13.86 13.37 4.39
N HIS A 254 -14.06 12.10 4.02
CA HIS A 254 -15.32 11.41 4.25
C HIS A 254 -15.57 11.09 5.72
N SER A 255 -16.83 11.23 6.17
CA SER A 255 -17.27 10.84 7.50
C SER A 255 -18.39 9.79 7.43
N PRO A 256 -18.25 8.62 8.09
CA PRO A 256 -17.04 8.15 8.79
C PRO A 256 -15.91 7.84 7.81
N VAL A 257 -14.66 7.94 8.27
CA VAL A 257 -13.48 7.63 7.45
C VAL A 257 -13.56 6.16 6.98
N PRO A 258 -13.52 5.88 5.67
CA PRO A 258 -13.74 4.55 5.10
C PRO A 258 -12.54 3.59 5.25
N LEU A 259 -11.64 3.88 6.19
CA LEU A 259 -10.44 3.09 6.47
C LEU A 259 -10.43 2.66 7.94
N ASN A 260 -10.34 1.34 8.16
CA ASN A 260 -10.19 0.79 9.51
C ASN A 260 -8.72 0.70 9.95
N ALA A 261 -8.49 0.26 11.18
CA ALA A 261 -7.15 0.23 11.79
C ALA A 261 -6.14 -0.62 11.07
N ASN A 262 -6.59 -1.82 10.74
CA ASN A 262 -5.75 -2.78 10.06
C ASN A 262 -5.35 -2.23 8.69
N ARG A 263 -6.24 -1.50 8.01
CA ARG A 263 -5.94 -0.89 6.72
C ARG A 263 -4.89 0.21 6.83
N PHE A 264 -5.00 1.13 7.79
CA PHE A 264 -3.96 2.15 8.01
C PHE A 264 -2.59 1.55 8.32
N LEU A 265 -2.55 0.55 9.20
CA LEU A 265 -1.32 -0.15 9.56
C LEU A 265 -0.69 -0.88 8.37
N GLN A 266 -1.51 -1.46 7.49
CA GLN A 266 -1.04 -2.07 6.25
C GLN A 266 -0.43 -1.04 5.31
N LEU A 267 -1.08 0.10 5.09
CA LEU A 267 -0.55 1.19 4.24
C LEU A 267 0.78 1.73 4.80
N LEU A 268 0.85 1.94 6.12
CA LEU A 268 2.09 2.38 6.76
C LEU A 268 3.21 1.35 6.59
N ALA A 269 2.92 0.07 6.82
CA ALA A 269 3.88 -1.01 6.63
C ALA A 269 4.43 -1.09 5.20
N LEU A 270 3.56 -0.90 4.21
CA LEU A 270 3.93 -0.88 2.80
C LEU A 270 4.81 0.34 2.48
N ASN A 271 4.49 1.53 3.00
CA ASN A 271 5.34 2.71 2.84
C ASN A 271 6.72 2.49 3.45
N MET A 272 6.80 1.90 4.65
CA MET A 272 8.08 1.55 5.28
C MET A 272 8.86 0.55 4.43
N PHE A 273 8.21 -0.47 3.88
CA PHE A 273 8.85 -1.40 2.95
C PHE A 273 9.41 -0.67 1.72
N ALA A 274 8.63 0.23 1.12
CA ALA A 274 9.06 0.96 -0.06
C ALA A 274 10.31 1.79 0.25
N ILE A 275 10.33 2.51 1.38
CA ILE A 275 11.50 3.26 1.86
C ILE A 275 12.71 2.32 1.96
N GLU A 276 12.59 1.19 2.65
CA GLU A 276 13.71 0.24 2.83
C GLU A 276 14.22 -0.34 1.51
N ASN A 277 13.32 -0.79 0.65
CA ASN A 277 13.65 -1.33 -0.67
C ASN A 277 14.16 -0.25 -1.65
N THR A 278 14.00 1.03 -1.29
CA THR A 278 14.57 2.17 -2.00
C THR A 278 15.92 2.61 -1.46
N GLN A 279 16.31 2.28 -0.21
CA GLN A 279 17.63 2.65 0.32
C GLN A 279 18.72 1.91 -0.46
N LEU A 280 19.61 2.66 -1.12
CA LEU A 280 20.73 2.08 -1.85
C LEU A 280 21.71 1.41 -0.88
N LYS A 281 21.86 0.10 -1.00
CA LYS A 281 23.00 -0.64 -0.45
C LYS A 281 24.21 -0.41 -1.36
N GLY A 282 24.86 0.75 -1.22
CA GLY A 282 26.11 1.07 -1.92
C GLY A 282 25.99 2.14 -3.01
N LYS A 283 27.05 2.94 -3.15
CA LYS A 283 27.19 4.14 -3.99
C LYS A 283 26.80 3.87 -5.45
N SER A 284 25.71 4.46 -5.93
CA SER A 284 25.50 4.71 -7.36
C SER A 284 24.60 5.91 -7.57
N ASN A 285 24.98 6.72 -8.56
CA ASN A 285 24.47 8.05 -8.87
C ASN A 285 23.09 7.99 -9.55
N HIS A 286 22.01 8.29 -8.83
CA HIS A 286 20.76 8.78 -9.44
C HIS A 286 20.17 9.89 -8.57
N VAL A 287 20.49 11.14 -8.92
CA VAL A 287 20.14 12.37 -8.19
C VAL A 287 18.62 12.62 -8.15
N THR A 288 17.86 12.14 -9.14
CA THR A 288 16.39 12.29 -9.22
C THR A 288 15.61 11.42 -8.23
N PHE A 289 16.20 10.38 -7.67
CA PHE A 289 15.49 9.46 -6.78
C PHE A 289 15.39 9.99 -5.34
N TYR A 290 16.40 10.75 -4.92
CA TYR A 290 16.51 11.27 -3.55
C TYR A 290 15.55 12.42 -3.24
N SER A 291 15.04 13.13 -4.26
CA SER A 291 14.08 14.23 -4.06
C SER A 291 12.70 13.75 -3.61
N PHE A 292 12.33 12.49 -3.87
CA PHE A 292 10.96 11.98 -3.64
C PHE A 292 10.82 11.04 -2.42
N ILE A 293 11.94 10.50 -1.91
CA ILE A 293 11.97 9.81 -0.62
C ILE A 293 11.46 10.73 0.52
N PRO A 294 11.78 12.04 0.55
CA PRO A 294 11.18 12.99 1.48
C PRO A 294 9.65 13.01 1.45
N ASP A 295 8.99 12.92 0.28
CA ASP A 295 7.52 12.97 0.20
C ASP A 295 6.89 11.68 0.74
N LEU A 296 7.44 10.51 0.38
CA LEU A 296 7.01 9.24 0.99
C LEU A 296 7.28 9.21 2.49
N ARG A 297 8.40 9.78 2.94
CA ARG A 297 8.71 9.96 4.36
C ARG A 297 7.72 10.91 5.02
N GLN A 298 7.40 12.05 4.42
CA GLN A 298 6.40 12.99 4.91
C GLN A 298 5.03 12.34 5.00
N VAL A 299 4.62 11.54 4.01
CA VAL A 299 3.37 10.78 4.05
C VAL A 299 3.40 9.72 5.14
N THR A 300 4.52 9.03 5.32
CA THR A 300 4.72 8.05 6.41
C THR A 300 4.68 8.73 7.78
N THR A 301 5.32 9.89 7.91
CA THR A 301 5.34 10.73 9.11
C THR A 301 3.96 11.32 9.40
N ALA A 302 3.25 11.82 8.39
CA ALA A 302 1.88 12.29 8.51
C ALA A 302 0.96 11.14 8.94
N LEU A 303 0.98 9.99 8.26
CA LEU A 303 0.23 8.81 8.68
C LEU A 303 0.58 8.36 10.11
N TYR A 304 1.83 8.53 10.53
CA TYR A 304 2.28 8.24 11.89
C TYR A 304 1.79 9.28 12.92
N ILE A 305 1.82 10.58 12.60
CA ILE A 305 1.29 11.68 13.44
C ILE A 305 -0.22 11.54 13.59
N PHE A 306 -0.92 11.22 12.50
CA PHE A 306 -2.34 10.85 12.54
C PHE A 306 -2.58 9.58 13.36
N ALA A 307 -1.55 8.76 13.57
CA ALA A 307 -1.57 7.58 14.44
C ALA A 307 -0.99 7.83 15.86
N GLN A 308 -0.63 9.05 16.25
CA GLN A 308 -0.21 9.38 17.62
C GLN A 308 -1.42 9.85 18.46
N PRO A 309 -1.56 9.44 19.74
CA PRO A 309 -2.70 9.85 20.57
C PRO A 309 -2.76 11.35 20.92
N SER A 310 -1.64 12.08 20.86
CA SER A 310 -1.49 13.44 21.40
C SER A 310 -1.82 14.57 20.41
N SER A 311 -2.21 14.26 19.17
CA SER A 311 -2.51 15.24 18.11
C SER A 311 -4.01 15.40 17.83
N TRP A 312 -4.88 14.88 18.70
CA TRP A 312 -6.32 14.72 18.45
C TRP A 312 -7.19 15.21 19.60
N ASP A 313 -7.22 16.52 19.81
CA ASP A 313 -8.16 17.14 20.75
C ASP A 313 -9.55 17.39 20.15
N ASP A 314 -9.76 17.29 18.83
CA ASP A 314 -11.04 17.68 18.20
C ASP A 314 -11.75 16.65 17.30
N LEU A 315 -11.34 15.38 17.26
CA LEU A 315 -12.05 14.34 16.50
C LEU A 315 -12.32 13.10 17.35
N THR A 316 -13.61 12.80 17.55
CA THR A 316 -14.14 11.78 18.48
C THR A 316 -14.01 10.33 18.01
N PHE A 317 -13.56 10.09 16.77
CA PHE A 317 -13.43 8.74 16.19
C PHE A 317 -12.00 8.15 16.25
N PRO A 318 -10.89 8.91 16.03
CA PRO A 318 -9.51 8.43 16.17
C PRO A 318 -9.09 8.06 17.62
N GLN A 319 -9.68 8.71 18.64
CA GLN A 319 -9.28 8.53 20.05
C GLN A 319 -9.43 7.09 20.57
N LYS A 320 -10.52 6.37 20.20
CA LYS A 320 -10.73 4.98 20.66
C LYS A 320 -9.79 3.97 19.99
N PHE A 321 -9.29 4.28 18.81
CA PHE A 321 -8.55 3.39 17.92
C PHE A 321 -7.08 3.25 18.33
N LEU A 322 -6.42 4.35 18.68
CA LEU A 322 -4.98 4.37 19.03
C LEU A 322 -4.69 3.87 20.45
N HIS A 323 -5.71 3.88 21.30
CA HIS A 323 -5.68 3.24 22.61
C HIS A 323 -5.86 1.71 22.54
N SER A 324 -6.17 1.16 21.36
CA SER A 324 -6.26 -0.30 21.17
C SER A 324 -4.88 -0.95 21.30
N LYS A 325 -4.75 -1.88 22.26
CA LYS A 325 -3.55 -2.72 22.47
C LYS A 325 -3.11 -3.43 21.17
N THR A 326 -4.04 -3.69 20.25
CA THR A 326 -3.79 -4.35 18.97
C THR A 326 -2.97 -3.47 18.01
N CYS A 327 -3.27 -2.17 17.92
CA CYS A 327 -2.57 -1.22 17.05
C CYS A 327 -1.09 -1.05 17.45
N LYS A 328 -0.86 -0.81 18.75
CA LYS A 328 0.50 -0.70 19.33
C LYS A 328 1.33 -1.97 19.09
N ARG A 329 0.72 -3.15 19.17
CA ARG A 329 1.38 -4.44 18.94
C ARG A 329 1.71 -4.70 17.48
N THR A 330 0.83 -4.35 16.54
CA THR A 330 1.12 -4.51 15.11
C THR A 330 2.28 -3.59 14.70
N LEU A 331 2.31 -2.35 15.19
CA LEU A 331 3.46 -1.45 15.01
C LEU A 331 4.72 -2.04 15.64
N GLN A 332 4.67 -2.53 16.89
CA GLN A 332 5.81 -3.20 17.54
C GLN A 332 6.26 -4.48 16.83
N GLN A 333 5.38 -5.23 16.18
CA GLN A 333 5.75 -6.40 15.38
C GLN A 333 6.45 -5.99 14.09
N ILE A 334 5.96 -4.94 13.42
CA ILE A 334 6.62 -4.39 12.22
C ILE A 334 8.01 -3.84 12.59
N ILE A 335 8.09 -3.05 13.67
CA ILE A 335 9.33 -2.47 14.21
C ILE A 335 10.27 -3.55 14.76
N GLY A 336 9.74 -4.59 15.40
CA GLY A 336 10.51 -5.67 16.03
C GLY A 336 11.09 -6.69 15.04
N THR A 337 10.63 -6.71 13.79
CA THR A 337 11.12 -7.63 12.76
C THR A 337 12.38 -7.17 12.01
N SER A 338 12.80 -5.91 12.13
CA SER A 338 14.14 -5.50 11.68
C SER A 338 14.85 -4.65 12.74
N PHE A 339 16.12 -4.97 12.97
CA PHE A 339 17.00 -4.30 13.93
C PHE A 339 17.24 -2.83 13.56
N GLU A 340 17.12 -2.48 12.27
CA GLU A 340 17.37 -1.13 11.74
C GLU A 340 16.19 -0.17 11.96
N TRP A 341 14.96 -0.69 12.13
CA TRP A 341 13.79 0.17 12.38
C TRP A 341 13.82 0.80 13.76
N ARG A 342 14.33 0.11 14.80
CA ARG A 342 14.48 0.75 16.13
C ARG A 342 15.32 2.02 16.05
N THR A 343 16.37 2.01 15.25
CA THR A 343 17.29 3.13 15.03
C THR A 343 16.66 4.24 14.17
N TYR A 344 15.88 3.88 13.15
CA TYR A 344 15.17 4.84 12.31
C TYR A 344 14.02 5.54 13.06
N PHE A 345 13.27 4.79 13.88
CA PHE A 345 12.25 5.34 14.78
C PHE A 345 12.86 6.26 15.84
N TYR A 346 14.02 5.90 16.42
CA TYR A 346 14.75 6.77 17.35
C TYR A 346 15.20 8.08 16.69
N ARG A 347 15.69 8.03 15.45
CA ARG A 347 16.10 9.23 14.69
C ARG A 347 14.91 10.12 14.29
N LEU A 348 13.76 9.54 13.96
CA LEU A 348 12.53 10.29 13.67
C LEU A 348 11.95 10.98 14.92
N THR A 349 12.05 10.37 16.10
CA THR A 349 11.67 11.05 17.36
C THR A 349 12.64 12.16 17.77
N LEU A 350 13.91 12.06 17.40
CA LEU A 350 14.90 13.11 17.68
C LEU A 350 14.76 14.32 16.74
N LEU A 351 14.35 14.11 15.49
CA LEU A 351 14.08 15.19 14.52
C LEU A 351 12.80 15.99 14.78
N ASN A 352 11.95 15.55 15.71
CA ASN A 352 10.75 16.27 16.16
C ASN A 352 10.94 16.99 17.51
N ASN A 353 12.14 16.91 18.09
CA ASN A 353 12.51 17.55 19.37
C ASN A 353 13.57 18.66 19.19
N GLU A 354 13.82 19.07 17.95
CA GLU A 354 14.41 20.36 17.58
C GLU A 354 13.34 21.14 16.80
#